data_AF-A0A965FN43-F1
#
_entry.id   AF-A0A965FN43-F1
#
_cell.length_a   1.000
_cell.length_b   1.000
_cell.length_c   1.000
_cell.angle_alpha   90.00
_cell.angle_beta   90.00
_cell.angle_gamma   90.00
#
_symmetry.space_group_name_H-M   'P 1'
#
loop_
_entity.id
_entity.type
_entity.pdbx_description
1 polymer ?
#
loop_
_entity_poly.entity_id
_entity_poly.type
_entity_poly.pdbx_seq_one_letter_code
_entity_poly.pdbx_strand_id
1 'polypeptide(L)'
;MASKPYEFGNRPVSGSDIEHDVAKYTRTLVIGPYLTRRRPNSPDTNLRPAQARLEEATGLAAAIDLDVIESRLVPLSELRPATYIGTGKIEELAALIEEREIRLVIADCALSPVQQRNLETALKVKVIDRTGLILEIFGRRARTKEGTLQVELAHLNYQKSRLVRSWTHLERQRGGFGFLGGPGETQIEADRRLIQERMTRIERDLDAVKRTRGLHRKSREKVPYPVVALVGYTNAGKSTLFNRITEADVLAENMLFATLDPTARISKLPHGAPIILSDTVGFISDLPTMLVAAFRATLEDVISADVILHVRDVSHGDTEAQAVDVTTILK
;
A
#
# COMPACT_ATOMS: atom_id res chain seq x y z
N MET A 1 -24.26 -39.70 17.30
CA MET A 1 -23.82 -39.96 15.91
C MET A 1 -22.70 -38.99 15.60
N ALA A 2 -21.48 -39.51 15.50
CA ALA A 2 -20.26 -38.72 15.31
C ALA A 2 -20.20 -38.14 13.88
N SER A 3 -19.95 -36.84 13.78
CA SER A 3 -19.67 -36.11 12.55
C SER A 3 -18.24 -36.43 12.07
N LYS A 4 -18.11 -36.78 10.79
CA LYS A 4 -16.84 -37.15 10.14
C LYS A 4 -15.83 -35.99 10.12
N PRO A 5 -14.52 -36.26 10.22
CA PRO A 5 -13.49 -35.25 10.04
C PRO A 5 -13.29 -34.93 8.55
N TYR A 6 -13.09 -33.65 8.24
CA TYR A 6 -12.70 -33.15 6.93
C TYR A 6 -11.25 -33.56 6.62
N GLU A 7 -11.04 -34.31 5.54
CA GLU A 7 -9.72 -34.64 5.01
C GLU A 7 -9.15 -33.44 4.22
N PHE A 8 -8.09 -32.81 4.73
CA PHE A 8 -7.27 -31.89 3.95
C PHE A 8 -6.27 -32.71 3.12
N GLY A 9 -6.41 -32.63 1.79
CA GLY A 9 -5.46 -33.20 0.85
C GLY A 9 -4.06 -32.60 1.03
N ASN A 10 -3.06 -33.47 1.09
CA ASN A 10 -1.63 -33.16 1.19
C ASN A 10 -1.18 -32.19 0.08
N ARG A 11 -1.08 -30.90 0.40
CA ARG A 11 -0.13 -29.96 -0.23
C ARG A 11 0.67 -29.30 0.88
N PRO A 12 1.99 -29.11 0.72
CA PRO A 12 2.77 -28.36 1.68
C PRO A 12 2.33 -26.89 1.61
N VAL A 13 1.57 -26.45 2.61
CA VAL A 13 1.12 -25.07 2.76
C VAL A 13 2.30 -24.25 3.29
N SER A 14 2.67 -23.18 2.59
CA SER A 14 3.73 -22.28 3.03
C SER A 14 3.21 -21.33 4.12
N GLY A 15 4.07 -20.87 5.04
CA GLY A 15 3.65 -20.00 6.16
C GLY A 15 2.96 -18.69 5.73
N SER A 16 3.24 -18.21 4.51
CA SER A 16 2.58 -17.03 3.91
C SER A 16 1.12 -17.29 3.52
N ASP A 17 0.77 -18.53 3.15
CA ASP A 17 -0.60 -18.86 2.73
C ASP A 17 -1.58 -18.85 3.92
N ILE A 18 -1.09 -19.19 5.12
CA ILE A 18 -1.88 -19.21 6.37
C ILE A 18 -2.16 -17.78 6.86
N GLU A 19 -1.19 -16.87 6.79
CA GLU A 19 -1.39 -15.45 7.16
C GLU A 19 -2.32 -14.74 6.15
N HIS A 20 -2.25 -15.11 4.87
CA HIS A 20 -3.08 -14.55 3.80
C HIS A 20 -4.57 -14.95 3.92
N ASP A 21 -4.88 -16.17 4.36
CA ASP A 21 -6.27 -16.62 4.57
C ASP A 21 -6.88 -16.10 5.89
N VAL A 22 -6.06 -15.83 6.92
CA VAL A 22 -6.53 -15.24 8.19
C VAL A 22 -6.91 -13.76 8.02
N ALA A 23 -6.30 -13.04 7.07
CA ALA A 23 -6.60 -11.63 6.82
C ALA A 23 -7.96 -11.40 6.14
N LYS A 24 -8.43 -12.33 5.31
CA LYS A 24 -9.73 -12.21 4.61
C LYS A 24 -10.87 -12.18 5.62
N TYR A 25 -11.74 -11.17 5.52
CA TYR A 25 -12.88 -10.95 6.41
C TYR A 25 -12.52 -10.63 7.86
N THR A 26 -11.32 -10.10 8.11
CA THR A 26 -11.02 -9.56 9.43
C THR A 26 -11.93 -8.35 9.69
N ARG A 27 -12.71 -8.40 10.78
CA ARG A 27 -13.57 -7.30 11.23
C ARG A 27 -12.72 -6.07 11.50
N THR A 28 -12.94 -5.02 10.71
CA THR A 28 -12.06 -3.86 10.60
C THR A 28 -12.80 -2.56 10.91
N LEU A 29 -12.15 -1.71 11.70
CA LEU A 29 -12.52 -0.31 11.89
C LEU A 29 -11.58 0.58 11.10
N VAL A 30 -12.11 1.46 10.26
CA VAL A 30 -11.32 2.50 9.59
C VAL A 30 -11.50 3.81 10.35
N ILE A 31 -10.42 4.43 10.80
CA ILE A 31 -10.45 5.75 11.44
C ILE A 31 -9.75 6.80 10.58
N GLY A 32 -10.37 7.96 10.47
CA GLY A 32 -9.82 9.15 9.82
C GLY A 32 -9.42 10.22 10.86
N PRO A 33 -8.21 10.16 11.42
CA PRO A 33 -7.77 11.05 12.50
C PRO A 33 -7.24 12.38 11.96
N TYR A 34 -8.12 13.22 11.41
CA TYR A 34 -7.71 14.47 10.74
C TYR A 34 -7.77 15.69 11.65
N LEU A 35 -6.82 16.63 11.46
CA LEU A 35 -6.80 17.89 12.18
C LEU A 35 -7.97 18.79 11.78
N THR A 36 -8.74 19.31 12.75
CA THR A 36 -9.88 20.19 12.51
C THR A 36 -9.49 21.62 12.15
N ARG A 37 -8.24 22.02 12.43
CA ARG A 37 -7.75 23.38 12.19
C ARG A 37 -6.46 23.33 11.36
N ARG A 38 -6.49 23.94 10.17
CA ARG A 38 -5.27 24.21 9.39
C ARG A 38 -4.35 25.11 10.22
N ARG A 39 -3.23 24.58 10.71
CA ARG A 39 -2.13 25.46 11.13
C ARG A 39 -1.52 26.07 9.86
N PRO A 40 -1.16 27.36 9.84
CA PRO A 40 -0.57 28.03 8.67
C PRO A 40 0.69 27.33 8.12
N ASN A 41 1.38 26.54 8.95
CA ASN A 41 2.59 25.78 8.63
C ASN A 41 2.42 24.25 8.81
N SER A 42 1.20 23.71 8.73
CA SER A 42 1.02 22.25 8.71
C SER A 42 1.42 21.68 7.35
N PRO A 43 2.18 20.56 7.27
CA PRO A 43 2.43 19.86 6.02
C PRO A 43 1.16 19.23 5.42
N ASP A 44 0.03 19.25 6.14
CA ASP A 44 -1.27 18.81 5.63
C ASP A 44 -1.83 19.88 4.67
N THR A 45 -1.28 19.89 3.45
CA THR A 45 -1.71 20.71 2.30
C THR A 45 -3.01 20.20 1.67
N ASN A 46 -3.53 19.08 2.16
CA ASN A 46 -4.64 18.38 1.56
C ASN A 46 -5.89 19.28 1.53
N LEU A 47 -6.39 19.55 0.32
CA LEU A 47 -7.57 20.40 0.06
C LEU A 47 -8.88 19.62 0.17
N ARG A 48 -8.78 18.30 0.35
CA ARG A 48 -9.91 17.39 0.30
C ARG A 48 -10.71 17.41 1.60
N PRO A 49 -12.05 17.33 1.53
CA PRO A 49 -12.88 17.16 2.70
C PRO A 49 -12.47 15.92 3.51
N ALA A 50 -12.50 16.02 4.84
CA ALA A 50 -12.19 14.91 5.75
C ALA A 50 -12.99 13.64 5.43
N GLN A 51 -14.26 13.81 5.05
CA GLN A 51 -15.14 12.71 4.66
C GLN A 51 -14.63 11.97 3.41
N ALA A 52 -14.21 12.70 2.38
CA ALA A 52 -13.69 12.10 1.13
C ALA A 52 -12.37 11.34 1.36
N ARG A 53 -11.54 11.80 2.31
CA ARG A 53 -10.32 11.07 2.73
C ARG A 53 -10.68 9.75 3.42
N LEU A 54 -11.66 9.78 4.32
CA LEU A 54 -12.13 8.58 5.01
C LEU A 54 -12.75 7.56 4.04
N GLU A 55 -13.52 8.03 3.06
CA GLU A 55 -14.10 7.19 2.01
C GLU A 55 -13.01 6.52 1.16
N GLU A 56 -11.96 7.24 0.77
CA GLU A 56 -10.81 6.66 0.08
C GLU A 56 -10.11 5.61 0.95
N ALA A 57 -9.84 5.90 2.23
CA ALA A 57 -9.22 4.95 3.15
C ALA A 57 -10.07 3.69 3.36
N THR A 58 -11.38 3.85 3.41
CA THR A 58 -12.35 2.75 3.48
C THR A 58 -12.32 1.91 2.21
N GLY A 59 -12.24 2.56 1.04
CA GLY A 59 -12.03 1.87 -0.22
C GLY A 59 -10.73 1.08 -0.25
N LEU A 60 -9.63 1.63 0.29
CA LEU A 60 -8.34 0.94 0.34
C LEU A 60 -8.43 -0.33 1.20
N ALA A 61 -9.13 -0.27 2.33
CA ALA A 61 -9.38 -1.42 3.18
C ALA A 61 -10.21 -2.50 2.46
N ALA A 62 -11.27 -2.09 1.76
CA ALA A 62 -12.11 -3.00 0.99
C ALA A 62 -11.34 -3.68 -0.17
N ALA A 63 -10.32 -3.03 -0.74
CA ALA A 63 -9.53 -3.56 -1.85
C ALA A 63 -8.66 -4.80 -1.48
N ILE A 64 -8.51 -5.09 -0.19
CA ILE A 64 -7.84 -6.28 0.34
C ILE A 64 -8.80 -7.18 1.16
N ASP A 65 -10.08 -7.21 0.78
CA ASP A 65 -11.09 -8.12 1.32
C ASP A 65 -11.23 -8.05 2.86
N LEU A 66 -10.97 -6.88 3.45
CA LEU A 66 -11.25 -6.64 4.87
C LEU A 66 -12.74 -6.39 5.06
N ASP A 67 -13.29 -6.94 6.15
CA ASP A 67 -14.68 -6.72 6.52
C ASP A 67 -14.78 -5.40 7.29
N VAL A 68 -15.00 -4.30 6.56
CA VAL A 68 -15.12 -2.97 7.17
C VAL A 68 -16.47 -2.85 7.87
N ILE A 69 -16.46 -3.03 9.19
CA ILE A 69 -17.66 -2.95 10.02
C ILE A 69 -18.12 -1.51 10.18
N GLU A 70 -17.16 -0.59 10.33
CA GLU A 70 -17.43 0.82 10.55
C GLU A 70 -16.26 1.68 10.07
N SER A 71 -16.58 2.89 9.63
CA SER A 71 -15.61 3.94 9.30
C SER A 71 -15.95 5.20 10.11
N ARG A 72 -14.98 5.79 10.82
CA ARG A 72 -15.24 6.91 11.73
C ARG A 72 -14.24 8.05 11.57
N LEU A 73 -14.77 9.27 11.44
CA LEU A 73 -13.96 10.47 11.56
C LEU A 73 -13.57 10.70 13.03
N VAL A 74 -12.28 10.90 13.27
CA VAL A 74 -11.73 11.23 14.60
C VAL A 74 -11.13 12.63 14.52
N PRO A 75 -11.96 13.69 14.65
CA PRO A 75 -11.49 15.07 14.53
C PRO A 75 -10.46 15.39 15.63
N LEU A 76 -9.29 15.87 15.22
CA LEU A 76 -8.19 16.19 16.13
C LEU A 76 -8.00 17.70 16.25
N SER A 77 -7.95 18.21 17.47
CA SER A 77 -7.49 19.58 17.73
C SER A 77 -5.96 19.71 17.63
N GLU A 78 -5.24 18.64 18.01
CA GLU A 78 -3.79 18.55 17.99
C GLU A 78 -3.35 17.08 17.95
N LEU A 79 -2.20 16.82 17.31
CA LEU A 79 -1.57 15.49 17.29
C LEU A 79 -0.89 15.18 18.62
N ARG A 80 -1.15 13.99 19.18
CA ARG A 80 -0.46 13.53 20.39
C ARG A 80 0.83 12.77 20.02
N PRO A 81 2.01 13.16 20.54
CA PRO A 81 3.26 12.46 20.21
C PRO A 81 3.24 10.97 20.55
N ALA A 82 2.57 10.59 21.64
CA ALA A 82 2.53 9.20 22.10
C ALA A 82 1.57 8.29 21.32
N THR A 83 0.40 8.78 20.92
CA THR A 83 -0.71 7.93 20.42
C THR A 83 -1.36 8.47 19.15
N TYR A 84 -0.89 9.60 18.61
CA TYR A 84 -1.50 10.37 17.53
C TYR A 84 -2.84 11.03 17.92
N ILE A 85 -3.74 10.28 18.55
CA ILE A 85 -5.06 10.72 19.05
C ILE A 85 -5.09 10.85 20.58
N GLY A 86 -6.05 11.61 21.11
CA GLY A 86 -6.22 11.84 22.55
C GLY A 86 -6.84 10.65 23.31
N THR A 87 -6.58 10.55 24.62
CA THR A 87 -7.03 9.45 25.48
C THR A 87 -8.53 9.23 25.48
N GLY A 88 -9.34 10.30 25.55
CA GLY A 88 -10.81 10.16 25.49
C GLY A 88 -11.29 9.50 24.18
N LYS A 89 -10.64 9.79 23.05
CA LYS A 89 -10.95 9.10 21.78
C LYS A 89 -10.47 7.66 21.76
N ILE A 90 -9.37 7.35 22.42
CA ILE A 90 -8.91 5.96 22.58
C ILE A 90 -9.94 5.15 23.38
N GLU A 91 -10.47 5.70 24.47
CA GLU A 91 -11.50 5.05 25.29
C GLU A 91 -12.80 4.83 24.50
N GLU A 92 -13.27 5.85 23.77
CA GLU A 92 -14.44 5.72 22.88
C GLU A 92 -14.24 4.62 21.81
N LEU A 93 -13.05 4.58 21.20
CA LEU A 93 -12.73 3.58 20.19
C LEU A 93 -12.57 2.18 20.79
N ALA A 94 -11.97 2.05 21.97
CA ALA A 94 -11.80 0.76 22.65
C ALA A 94 -13.17 0.14 22.99
N ALA A 95 -14.11 0.95 23.49
CA ALA A 95 -15.48 0.50 23.76
C ALA A 95 -16.17 0.01 22.48
N LEU A 96 -16.04 0.76 21.38
CA LEU A 96 -16.60 0.37 20.08
C LEU A 96 -15.97 -0.93 19.55
N ILE A 97 -14.65 -1.07 19.69
CA ILE A 97 -13.91 -2.26 19.24
C ILE A 97 -14.40 -3.50 19.98
N GLU A 98 -14.63 -3.39 21.29
CA GLU A 98 -15.16 -4.48 22.11
C GLU A 98 -16.62 -4.80 21.73
N GLU A 99 -17.49 -3.79 21.62
CA GLU A 99 -18.91 -3.95 21.26
C GLU A 99 -19.08 -4.62 19.90
N ARG A 100 -18.25 -4.24 18.92
CA ARG A 100 -18.33 -4.70 17.53
C ARG A 100 -17.39 -5.86 17.22
N GLU A 101 -16.68 -6.41 18.20
CA GLU A 101 -15.71 -7.50 18.02
C GLU A 101 -14.68 -7.21 16.90
N ILE A 102 -14.20 -5.98 16.83
CA ILE A 102 -13.23 -5.54 15.82
C ILE A 102 -11.87 -6.15 16.16
N ARG A 103 -11.14 -6.63 15.14
CA ARG A 103 -9.82 -7.27 15.31
C ARG A 103 -8.67 -6.48 14.68
N LEU A 104 -9.01 -5.53 13.80
CA LEU A 104 -8.07 -4.67 13.10
C LEU A 104 -8.58 -3.23 13.08
N VAL A 105 -7.68 -2.29 13.37
CA VAL A 105 -7.92 -0.86 13.19
C VAL A 105 -7.00 -0.34 12.10
N ILE A 106 -7.58 0.30 11.09
CA ILE A 106 -6.86 1.04 10.06
C ILE A 106 -6.90 2.51 10.43
N ALA A 107 -5.74 3.12 10.62
CA ALA A 107 -5.62 4.55 10.84
C ALA A 107 -5.18 5.25 9.55
N ASP A 108 -6.04 6.11 9.00
CA ASP A 108 -5.72 6.89 7.80
C ASP A 108 -4.77 8.06 8.08
N CYS A 109 -3.54 7.71 8.45
CA CYS A 109 -2.43 8.62 8.70
C CYS A 109 -1.11 7.84 8.66
N ALA A 110 0.02 8.54 8.67
CA ALA A 110 1.33 7.92 8.89
C ALA A 110 1.64 7.90 10.39
N LEU A 111 1.68 6.71 11.00
CA LEU A 111 1.98 6.54 12.42
C LEU A 111 3.46 6.28 12.63
N SER A 112 4.09 6.95 13.59
CA SER A 112 5.42 6.51 14.04
C SER A 112 5.36 5.11 14.69
N PRO A 113 6.48 4.37 14.77
CA PRO A 113 6.53 3.06 15.43
C PRO A 113 6.02 3.08 16.87
N VAL A 114 6.32 4.14 17.62
CA VAL A 114 5.88 4.32 19.01
C VAL A 114 4.38 4.56 19.08
N GLN A 115 3.84 5.40 18.20
CA GLN A 115 2.40 5.67 18.14
C GLN A 115 1.59 4.43 17.81
N GLN A 116 1.99 3.67 16.79
CA GLN A 116 1.31 2.42 16.43
C GLN A 116 1.29 1.46 17.62
N ARG A 117 2.43 1.22 18.27
CA ARG A 117 2.50 0.32 19.43
C ARG A 117 1.61 0.78 20.58
N ASN A 118 1.63 2.07 20.91
CA ASN A 118 0.83 2.60 22.00
C ASN A 118 -0.66 2.48 21.70
N LEU A 119 -1.06 2.68 20.44
CA LEU A 119 -2.42 2.44 19.98
C LEU A 119 -2.80 0.95 20.05
N GLU A 120 -1.94 0.04 19.58
CA GLU A 120 -2.16 -1.42 19.70
C GLU A 120 -2.31 -1.85 21.16
N THR A 121 -1.49 -1.29 22.06
CA THR A 121 -1.55 -1.59 23.50
C THR A 121 -2.85 -1.08 24.12
N ALA A 122 -3.26 0.14 23.77
CA ALA A 122 -4.44 0.76 24.36
C ALA A 122 -5.76 0.20 23.81
N LEU A 123 -5.80 -0.11 22.51
CA LEU A 123 -6.97 -0.65 21.83
C LEU A 123 -7.05 -2.19 21.90
N LYS A 124 -5.96 -2.86 22.31
CA LYS A 124 -5.82 -4.32 22.42
C LYS A 124 -6.06 -5.09 21.12
N VAL A 125 -5.93 -4.42 19.98
CA VAL A 125 -6.11 -5.00 18.64
C VAL A 125 -4.99 -4.54 17.73
N LYS A 126 -4.82 -5.22 16.59
CA LYS A 126 -3.80 -4.84 15.60
C LYS A 126 -4.15 -3.46 15.03
N VAL A 127 -3.14 -2.59 14.87
CA VAL A 127 -3.31 -1.28 14.23
C VAL A 127 -2.40 -1.24 13.02
N ILE A 128 -2.96 -0.88 11.86
CA ILE A 128 -2.23 -0.66 10.61
C ILE A 128 -2.44 0.80 10.22
N ASP A 129 -1.36 1.47 9.84
CA ASP A 129 -1.41 2.85 9.36
C ASP A 129 -1.64 2.89 7.83
N ARG A 130 -1.83 4.08 7.25
CA ARG A 130 -2.07 4.21 5.80
C ARG A 130 -0.94 3.59 4.98
N THR A 131 0.30 3.74 5.44
CA THR A 131 1.48 3.19 4.74
C THR A 131 1.45 1.67 4.72
N GLY A 132 1.19 1.04 5.88
CA GLY A 132 1.05 -0.40 5.98
C GLY A 132 -0.08 -0.93 5.10
N LEU A 133 -1.26 -0.29 5.13
CA LEU A 133 -2.39 -0.70 4.30
C LEU A 133 -2.05 -0.71 2.81
N ILE A 134 -1.40 0.35 2.33
CA ILE A 134 -1.00 0.45 0.92
C ILE A 134 0.01 -0.66 0.55
N LEU A 135 0.97 -0.95 1.43
CA LEU A 135 1.94 -2.03 1.22
C LEU A 135 1.27 -3.40 1.12
N GLU A 136 0.26 -3.66 1.97
CA GLU A 136 -0.53 -4.91 1.91
C GLU A 136 -1.29 -5.04 0.59
N ILE A 137 -1.93 -3.96 0.11
CA ILE A 137 -2.60 -3.95 -1.19
C ILE A 137 -1.61 -4.29 -2.29
N PHE A 138 -0.43 -3.66 -2.29
CA PHE A 138 0.59 -3.94 -3.30
C PHE A 138 1.16 -5.35 -3.23
N GLY A 139 1.31 -5.91 -2.02
CA GLY A 139 1.72 -7.29 -1.83
C GLY A 139 0.80 -8.27 -2.57
N ARG A 140 -0.51 -7.99 -2.57
CA ARG A 140 -1.50 -8.81 -3.29
C ARG A 140 -1.57 -8.54 -4.79
N ARG A 141 -1.15 -7.36 -5.25
CA ARG A 141 -1.31 -6.92 -6.65
C ARG A 141 -0.05 -7.09 -7.50
N ALA A 142 1.13 -7.16 -6.88
CA ALA A 142 2.39 -7.37 -7.58
C ALA A 142 2.44 -8.76 -8.24
N ARG A 143 2.52 -8.80 -9.57
CA ARG A 143 2.60 -10.05 -10.34
C ARG A 143 3.94 -10.23 -11.03
N THR A 144 4.58 -9.14 -11.43
CA THR A 144 5.91 -9.21 -12.06
C THR A 144 7.00 -9.44 -11.03
N LYS A 145 8.08 -10.11 -11.43
CA LYS A 145 9.26 -10.29 -10.58
C LYS A 145 9.82 -8.95 -10.07
N GLU A 146 9.80 -7.91 -10.91
CA GLU A 146 10.24 -6.57 -10.52
C GLU A 146 9.33 -5.97 -9.44
N GLY A 147 8.01 -5.98 -9.69
CA GLY A 147 7.02 -5.46 -8.76
C GLY A 147 7.05 -6.19 -7.41
N THR A 148 7.15 -7.52 -7.42
CA THR A 148 7.24 -8.31 -6.17
C THR A 148 8.48 -7.94 -5.37
N LEU A 149 9.65 -7.82 -6.01
CA LEU A 149 10.89 -7.41 -5.33
C LEU A 149 10.81 -5.98 -4.77
N GLN A 150 10.21 -5.05 -5.52
CA GLN A 150 10.03 -3.66 -5.07
C GLN A 150 9.11 -3.55 -3.87
N VAL A 151 7.99 -4.27 -3.88
CA VAL A 151 7.05 -4.30 -2.77
C VAL A 151 7.67 -4.98 -1.55
N GLU A 152 8.37 -6.10 -1.72
CA GLU A 152 9.10 -6.78 -0.64
C GLU A 152 10.14 -5.85 0.00
N LEU A 153 10.92 -5.12 -0.81
CA LEU A 153 11.89 -4.14 -0.31
C LEU A 153 11.23 -3.02 0.49
N ALA A 154 10.10 -2.50 0.02
CA ALA A 154 9.35 -1.46 0.71
C ALA A 154 8.77 -1.99 2.05
N HIS A 155 8.27 -3.23 2.05
CA HIS A 155 7.75 -3.89 3.24
C HIS A 155 8.84 -4.12 4.30
N LEU A 156 10.01 -4.62 3.90
CA LEU A 156 11.16 -4.81 4.80
C LEU A 156 11.67 -3.48 5.38
N ASN A 157 11.72 -2.41 4.57
CA ASN A 157 12.06 -1.07 5.04
C ASN A 157 11.08 -0.56 6.11
N TYR A 158 9.78 -0.72 5.85
CA TYR A 158 8.72 -0.36 6.79
C TYR A 158 8.85 -1.16 8.10
N GLN A 159 9.00 -2.48 8.02
CA GLN A 159 9.15 -3.37 9.18
C GLN A 159 10.42 -3.08 10.00
N LYS A 160 11.55 -2.81 9.34
CA LYS A 160 12.84 -2.52 10.00
C LYS A 160 12.72 -1.38 11.02
N SER A 161 11.95 -0.34 10.70
CA SER A 161 11.72 0.80 11.61
C SER A 161 10.86 0.45 12.82
N ARG A 162 10.10 -0.66 12.75
CA ARG A 162 9.12 -1.11 13.75
C ARG A 162 9.55 -2.37 14.52
N LEU A 163 10.66 -3.00 14.14
CA LEU A 163 11.18 -4.24 14.73
C LEU A 163 11.51 -4.15 16.23
N VAL A 164 12.05 -3.00 16.65
CA VAL A 164 12.75 -2.85 17.94
C VAL A 164 11.83 -3.08 19.14
N ARG A 165 10.50 -3.08 19.00
CA ARG A 165 9.59 -2.95 20.17
C ARG A 165 8.32 -3.80 20.16
N SER A 166 8.11 -4.70 19.21
CA SER A 166 7.02 -5.68 19.29
C SER A 166 7.26 -6.77 20.34
N TRP A 167 8.42 -6.77 21.01
CA TRP A 167 8.92 -7.88 21.81
C TRP A 167 8.74 -7.76 23.34
N THR A 168 8.28 -6.61 23.86
CA THR A 168 8.20 -6.40 25.33
C THR A 168 7.17 -7.26 26.07
N HIS A 169 6.34 -8.04 25.36
CA HIS A 169 5.43 -9.02 25.97
C HIS A 169 6.05 -10.43 26.11
N LEU A 170 7.06 -10.81 25.31
CA LEU A 170 7.66 -12.14 25.38
C LEU A 170 8.68 -12.28 26.53
N GLU A 171 9.42 -11.22 26.87
CA GLU A 171 10.39 -11.25 28.00
C GLU A 171 9.71 -11.50 29.35
N ARG A 172 8.46 -11.05 29.54
CA ARG A 172 7.76 -11.21 30.82
C ARG A 172 7.17 -12.59 31.03
N GLN A 173 6.89 -13.35 29.96
CA GLN A 173 6.32 -14.69 30.08
C GLN A 173 7.39 -15.80 30.15
N ARG A 174 8.64 -15.51 29.74
CA ARG A 174 9.73 -16.49 29.73
C ARG A 174 10.77 -16.33 30.83
N GLY A 175 10.53 -15.44 31.80
CA GLY A 175 11.27 -15.41 33.07
C GLY A 175 12.78 -15.28 32.90
N GLY A 176 13.27 -14.07 32.64
CA GLY A 176 14.63 -13.65 33.01
C GLY A 176 15.80 -14.60 32.67
N PHE A 177 15.73 -15.34 31.57
CA PHE A 177 16.80 -16.23 31.13
C PHE A 177 17.36 -15.72 29.79
N GLY A 178 18.63 -15.34 29.82
CA GLY A 178 19.28 -14.58 28.77
C GLY A 178 19.76 -15.38 27.56
N PHE A 179 20.44 -14.64 26.68
CA PHE A 179 21.55 -15.11 25.85
C PHE A 179 21.32 -16.36 25.00
N LEU A 180 20.41 -16.31 24.02
CA LEU A 180 20.53 -17.19 22.84
C LEU A 180 20.66 -16.37 21.56
N GLY A 181 21.85 -15.81 21.39
CA GLY A 181 22.30 -15.09 20.19
C GLY A 181 23.80 -14.79 20.24
N GLY A 182 24.66 -15.82 20.32
CA GLY A 182 26.12 -15.64 20.40
C GLY A 182 26.61 -14.81 21.61
N PRO A 183 27.93 -14.71 21.82
CA PRO A 183 28.48 -13.90 22.91
C PRO A 183 28.44 -12.41 22.54
N GLY A 184 27.28 -11.76 22.75
CA GLY A 184 27.18 -10.29 22.78
C GLY A 184 26.23 -9.61 21.78
N GLU A 185 25.55 -10.34 20.89
CA GLU A 185 24.56 -9.75 19.97
C GLU A 185 23.15 -9.86 20.57
N THR A 186 22.42 -8.75 20.64
CA THR A 186 21.02 -8.81 21.06
C THR A 186 20.17 -9.43 19.94
N GLN A 187 19.13 -10.18 20.29
CA GLN A 187 18.23 -10.78 19.28
C GLN A 187 17.63 -9.74 18.32
N ILE A 188 17.41 -8.51 18.81
CA ILE A 188 16.94 -7.37 18.00
C ILE A 188 17.98 -6.96 16.95
N GLU A 189 19.27 -6.95 17.30
CA GLU A 189 20.36 -6.65 16.37
C GLU A 189 20.50 -7.75 15.33
N ALA A 190 20.39 -9.02 15.73
CA ALA A 190 20.40 -10.16 14.83
C ALA A 190 19.24 -10.09 13.81
N ASP A 191 18.01 -9.84 14.26
CA ASP A 191 16.85 -9.71 13.37
C ASP A 191 16.98 -8.50 12.43
N ARG A 192 17.46 -7.35 12.95
CA ARG A 192 17.74 -6.17 12.14
C ARG A 192 18.81 -6.45 11.09
N ARG A 193 19.83 -7.24 11.42
CA ARG A 193 20.88 -7.68 10.50
C ARG A 193 20.31 -8.57 9.40
N LEU A 194 19.48 -9.56 9.76
CA LEU A 194 18.83 -10.46 8.79
C LEU A 194 17.95 -9.68 7.80
N ILE A 195 17.16 -8.72 8.29
CA ILE A 195 16.36 -7.85 7.41
C ILE A 195 17.27 -7.04 6.49
N GLN A 196 18.35 -6.46 7.02
CA GLN A 196 19.29 -5.69 6.20
C GLN A 196 19.97 -6.55 5.12
N GLU A 197 20.39 -7.76 5.47
CA GLU A 197 20.99 -8.70 4.52
C GLU A 197 20.00 -9.09 3.41
N ARG A 198 18.74 -9.31 3.77
CA ARG A 198 17.66 -9.58 2.81
C ARG A 198 17.41 -8.38 1.89
N MET A 199 17.33 -7.18 2.44
CA MET A 199 17.21 -5.94 1.66
C MET A 199 18.34 -5.79 0.65
N THR A 200 19.60 -5.95 1.09
CA THR A 200 20.78 -5.85 0.21
C THR A 200 20.73 -6.89 -0.93
N ARG A 201 20.19 -8.09 -0.68
CA ARG A 201 20.00 -9.11 -1.72
C ARG A 201 18.95 -8.67 -2.74
N ILE A 202 17.80 -8.20 -2.27
CA ILE A 202 16.71 -7.72 -3.13
C ILE A 202 17.16 -6.53 -3.98
N GLU A 203 17.92 -5.59 -3.42
CA GLU A 203 18.48 -4.46 -4.15
C GLU A 203 19.39 -4.92 -5.31
N ARG A 204 20.24 -5.94 -5.09
CA ARG A 204 21.06 -6.53 -6.15
C ARG A 204 20.21 -7.23 -7.22
N ASP A 205 19.16 -7.93 -6.81
CA ASP A 205 18.25 -8.59 -7.75
C ASP A 205 17.48 -7.55 -8.59
N LEU A 206 17.07 -6.43 -8.00
CA LEU A 206 16.45 -5.30 -8.70
C LEU A 206 17.42 -4.67 -9.71
N ASP A 207 18.69 -4.50 -9.37
CA ASP A 207 19.69 -3.99 -10.32
C ASP A 207 19.87 -4.92 -11.52
N ALA A 208 19.82 -6.24 -11.32
CA ALA A 208 19.88 -7.21 -12.42
C ALA A 208 18.63 -7.11 -13.33
N VAL A 209 17.44 -6.93 -12.75
CA VAL A 209 16.19 -6.74 -13.51
C VAL A 209 16.24 -5.43 -14.31
N LYS A 210 16.71 -4.33 -13.71
CA LYS A 210 16.88 -3.03 -14.41
C LYS A 210 17.81 -3.13 -15.62
N ARG A 211 18.95 -3.83 -15.50
CA ARG A 211 19.88 -4.05 -16.62
C ARG A 211 19.20 -4.79 -17.77
N THR A 212 18.39 -5.81 -17.46
CA THR A 212 17.63 -6.57 -18.46
C THR A 212 16.59 -5.69 -19.16
N ARG A 213 15.90 -4.83 -18.41
CA ARG A 213 14.91 -3.89 -18.95
C ARG A 213 15.54 -2.84 -19.87
N GLY A 214 16.71 -2.31 -19.50
CA GLY A 214 17.48 -1.39 -20.35
C GLY A 214 17.88 -2.00 -21.70
N LEU A 215 18.23 -3.29 -21.73
CA LEU A 215 18.48 -4.03 -22.97
C LEU A 215 17.22 -4.18 -23.83
N HIS A 216 16.07 -4.50 -23.20
CA HIS A 216 14.79 -4.57 -23.89
C HIS A 216 14.34 -3.20 -24.44
N ARG A 217 14.60 -2.11 -23.72
CA ARG A 217 14.30 -0.73 -24.18
C ARG A 217 15.14 -0.37 -25.42
N LYS A 218 16.44 -0.65 -25.42
CA LYS A 218 17.31 -0.47 -26.60
C LYS A 218 16.89 -1.34 -27.80
N SER A 219 16.28 -2.50 -27.54
CA SER A 219 15.69 -3.33 -28.60
C SER A 219 14.39 -2.70 -29.15
N ARG A 220 13.59 -2.04 -28.30
CA ARG A 220 12.37 -1.32 -28.69
C ARG A 220 12.64 0.03 -29.39
N GLU A 221 13.79 0.65 -29.18
CA GLU A 221 14.23 1.81 -30.00
C GLU A 221 14.27 1.49 -31.51
N LYS A 222 14.30 0.20 -31.89
CA LYS A 222 14.22 -0.25 -33.29
C LYS A 222 12.79 -0.32 -33.85
N VAL A 223 11.76 -0.18 -33.01
CA VAL A 223 10.35 -0.14 -33.41
C VAL A 223 9.81 1.26 -33.10
N PRO A 224 9.69 2.17 -34.09
CA PRO A 224 9.53 3.60 -33.88
C PRO A 224 8.06 3.99 -33.64
N TYR A 225 7.37 3.30 -32.74
CA TYR A 225 5.98 3.63 -32.42
C TYR A 225 5.94 4.60 -31.23
N PRO A 226 5.23 5.74 -31.35
CA PRO A 226 5.04 6.65 -30.24
C PRO A 226 4.42 5.93 -29.04
N VAL A 227 4.93 6.21 -27.85
CA VAL A 227 4.45 5.68 -26.58
C VAL A 227 3.48 6.68 -25.95
N VAL A 228 2.28 6.20 -25.64
CA VAL A 228 1.25 6.95 -24.92
C VAL A 228 1.04 6.30 -23.55
N ALA A 229 1.32 7.03 -22.48
CA ALA A 229 1.13 6.58 -21.10
C ALA A 229 -0.18 7.14 -20.51
N LEU A 230 -1.05 6.27 -20.02
CA LEU A 230 -2.28 6.64 -19.32
C LEU A 230 -1.96 6.90 -17.85
N VAL A 231 -2.14 8.14 -17.38
CA VAL A 231 -1.93 8.52 -15.97
C VAL A 231 -3.22 9.03 -15.34
N GLY A 232 -3.32 8.99 -14.02
CA GLY A 232 -4.49 9.49 -13.30
C GLY A 232 -4.76 8.73 -12.01
N TYR A 233 -5.70 9.25 -11.23
CA TYR A 233 -6.11 8.63 -9.97
C TYR A 233 -6.60 7.19 -10.16
N THR A 234 -6.45 6.39 -9.11
CA THR A 234 -7.10 5.09 -9.01
C THR A 234 -8.60 5.23 -9.28
N ASN A 235 -9.17 4.24 -9.97
CA ASN A 235 -10.57 4.22 -10.40
C ASN A 235 -11.01 5.32 -11.39
N ALA A 236 -10.10 6.16 -11.92
CA ALA A 236 -10.43 7.16 -12.95
C ALA A 236 -10.84 6.56 -14.32
N GLY A 237 -10.91 5.23 -14.46
CA GLY A 237 -11.24 4.56 -15.71
C GLY A 237 -10.05 4.31 -16.66
N LYS A 238 -8.80 4.42 -16.17
CA LYS A 238 -7.59 4.17 -16.99
C LYS A 238 -7.60 2.80 -17.67
N SER A 239 -7.76 1.72 -16.89
CA SER A 239 -7.76 0.35 -17.41
C SER A 239 -8.99 0.07 -18.31
N THR A 240 -10.14 0.69 -18.02
CA THR A 240 -11.32 0.63 -18.88
C THR A 240 -11.07 1.28 -20.24
N LEU A 241 -10.44 2.46 -20.25
CA LEU A 241 -10.04 3.16 -21.48
C LEU A 241 -8.99 2.35 -22.25
N PHE A 242 -8.01 1.80 -21.54
CA PHE A 242 -6.97 0.93 -22.10
C PHE A 242 -7.58 -0.27 -22.84
N ASN A 243 -8.45 -1.02 -22.18
CA ASN A 243 -9.10 -2.20 -22.76
C ASN A 243 -9.91 -1.85 -24.00
N ARG A 244 -10.66 -0.74 -23.94
CA ARG A 244 -11.47 -0.30 -25.08
C ARG A 244 -10.62 0.08 -26.29
N ILE A 245 -9.46 0.70 -26.10
CA ILE A 245 -8.56 1.13 -27.19
C ILE A 245 -7.72 -0.05 -27.73
N THR A 246 -7.40 -1.02 -26.89
CA THR A 246 -6.48 -2.12 -27.24
C THR A 246 -7.19 -3.44 -27.54
N GLU A 247 -8.51 -3.50 -27.37
CA GLU A 247 -9.31 -4.74 -27.40
C GLU A 247 -8.71 -5.83 -26.48
N ALA A 248 -8.07 -5.40 -25.39
CA ALA A 248 -7.42 -6.29 -24.44
C ALA A 248 -8.34 -6.58 -23.25
N ASP A 249 -8.16 -7.76 -22.66
CA ASP A 249 -8.77 -8.15 -21.40
C ASP A 249 -7.80 -7.89 -20.22
N VAL A 250 -7.46 -6.63 -19.95
CA VAL A 250 -6.79 -6.28 -18.68
C VAL A 250 -7.84 -6.21 -17.58
N LEU A 251 -7.50 -6.64 -16.37
CA LEU A 251 -8.41 -6.57 -15.22
C LEU A 251 -8.80 -5.11 -14.94
N ALA A 252 -10.06 -4.76 -15.21
CA ALA A 252 -10.64 -3.47 -14.89
C ALA A 252 -11.73 -3.67 -13.83
N GLU A 253 -11.36 -3.51 -12.57
CA GLU A 253 -12.26 -3.65 -11.42
C GLU A 253 -12.39 -2.31 -10.67
N ASN A 254 -13.56 -2.09 -10.08
CA ASN A 254 -13.85 -0.91 -9.25
C ASN A 254 -13.19 -1.04 -7.87
N MET A 255 -11.86 -1.03 -7.87
CA MET A 255 -11.01 -1.18 -6.69
C MET A 255 -9.72 -0.39 -6.85
N LEU A 256 -9.18 0.07 -5.74
CA LEU A 256 -7.94 0.85 -5.74
C LEU A 256 -6.76 -0.07 -6.08
N PHE A 257 -5.83 0.45 -6.89
CA PHE A 257 -4.65 -0.28 -7.36
C PHE A 257 -4.93 -1.56 -8.15
N ALA A 258 -6.01 -1.58 -8.94
CA ALA A 258 -6.30 -2.68 -9.88
C ALA A 258 -5.10 -3.01 -10.80
N THR A 259 -4.34 -1.99 -11.23
CA THR A 259 -3.11 -2.13 -12.01
C THR A 259 -1.90 -1.65 -11.18
N LEU A 260 -0.92 -2.53 -10.97
CA LEU A 260 0.37 -2.21 -10.32
C LEU A 260 1.58 -2.31 -11.26
N ASP A 261 1.56 -3.31 -12.14
CA ASP A 261 2.61 -3.50 -13.12
C ASP A 261 2.17 -2.83 -14.45
N PRO A 262 3.02 -1.98 -15.07
CA PRO A 262 2.64 -1.29 -16.29
C PRO A 262 2.35 -2.29 -17.42
N THR A 263 1.21 -2.12 -18.09
CA THR A 263 0.80 -3.00 -19.20
C THR A 263 0.86 -2.24 -20.51
N ALA A 264 1.72 -2.69 -21.42
CA ALA A 264 1.87 -2.09 -22.74
C ALA A 264 1.27 -2.98 -23.84
N ARG A 265 0.57 -2.37 -24.80
CA ARG A 265 0.04 -3.02 -26.01
C ARG A 265 0.20 -2.11 -27.22
N ILE A 266 0.40 -2.72 -28.38
CA ILE A 266 0.36 -1.99 -29.65
C ILE A 266 -1.10 -1.82 -30.04
N SER A 267 -1.51 -0.59 -30.34
CA SER A 267 -2.82 -0.28 -30.92
C SER A 267 -2.65 0.60 -32.16
N LYS A 268 -3.67 0.63 -33.03
CA LYS A 268 -3.68 1.47 -34.24
C LYS A 268 -4.63 2.64 -34.05
N LEU A 269 -4.15 3.84 -34.34
CA LEU A 269 -4.99 5.04 -34.39
C LEU A 269 -5.96 4.98 -35.59
N PRO A 270 -7.04 5.78 -35.61
CA PRO A 270 -8.02 5.78 -36.71
C PRO A 270 -7.41 6.02 -38.10
N HIS A 271 -6.30 6.76 -38.18
CA HIS A 271 -5.54 7.01 -39.40
C HIS A 271 -4.47 5.94 -39.71
N GLY A 272 -4.49 4.81 -39.00
CA GLY A 272 -3.66 3.63 -39.24
C GLY A 272 -2.28 3.62 -38.59
N ALA A 273 -1.84 4.71 -37.95
CA ALA A 273 -0.53 4.74 -37.31
C ALA A 273 -0.52 3.87 -36.04
N PRO A 274 0.48 2.98 -35.88
CA PRO A 274 0.66 2.22 -34.67
C PRO A 274 1.22 3.07 -33.53
N ILE A 275 0.69 2.88 -32.33
CA ILE A 275 1.17 3.45 -31.08
C ILE A 275 1.34 2.33 -30.05
N ILE A 276 2.18 2.56 -29.04
CA ILE A 276 2.23 1.74 -27.84
C ILE A 276 1.42 2.45 -26.77
N LEU A 277 0.27 1.87 -26.39
CA LEU A 277 -0.49 2.35 -25.25
C LEU A 277 0.00 1.63 -23.99
N SER A 278 0.23 2.37 -22.91
CA SER A 278 0.67 1.83 -21.62
C SER A 278 -0.32 2.23 -20.51
N ASP A 279 -0.91 1.24 -19.83
CA ASP A 279 -1.66 1.44 -18.58
C ASP A 279 -0.70 1.47 -17.40
N THR A 280 -0.81 2.47 -16.53
CA THR A 280 0.10 2.71 -15.41
C THR A 280 -0.61 2.49 -14.07
N VAL A 281 0.19 2.48 -13.00
CA VAL A 281 -0.36 2.49 -11.63
C VAL A 281 -1.23 3.72 -11.44
N GLY A 282 -2.39 3.53 -10.81
CA GLY A 282 -3.22 4.65 -10.39
C GLY A 282 -2.64 5.38 -9.20
N PHE A 283 -2.70 6.71 -9.22
CA PHE A 283 -2.31 7.53 -8.08
C PHE A 283 -3.39 7.50 -6.98
N ILE A 284 -2.95 7.71 -5.75
CA ILE A 284 -3.81 7.97 -4.59
C ILE A 284 -3.26 9.19 -3.85
N SER A 285 -4.06 9.75 -2.96
CA SER A 285 -3.58 10.83 -2.11
C SER A 285 -2.55 10.32 -1.10
N ASP A 286 -1.63 11.20 -0.66
CA ASP A 286 -0.65 10.92 0.40
C ASP A 286 0.15 9.61 0.19
N LEU A 287 0.59 9.34 -1.05
CA LEU A 287 1.37 8.13 -1.35
C LEU A 287 2.69 8.16 -0.53
N PRO A 288 3.00 7.09 0.24
CA PRO A 288 4.20 7.07 1.06
C PRO A 288 5.48 7.26 0.23
N THR A 289 6.42 8.07 0.71
CA THR A 289 7.69 8.35 0.01
C THR A 289 8.52 7.09 -0.25
N MET A 290 8.47 6.12 0.66
CA MET A 290 9.11 4.80 0.47
C MET A 290 8.55 4.06 -0.74
N LEU A 291 7.26 4.25 -1.03
CA LEU A 291 6.60 3.65 -2.18
C LEU A 291 6.86 4.43 -3.46
N VAL A 292 6.98 5.75 -3.42
CA VAL A 292 7.42 6.54 -4.59
C VAL A 292 8.77 6.03 -5.12
N ALA A 293 9.70 5.67 -4.22
CA ALA A 293 10.98 5.08 -4.63
C ALA A 293 10.84 3.71 -5.30
N ALA A 294 9.92 2.87 -4.82
CA ALA A 294 9.58 1.58 -5.42
C ALA A 294 8.92 1.77 -6.80
N PHE A 295 7.98 2.71 -6.92
CA PHE A 295 7.33 3.07 -8.18
C PHE A 295 8.20 3.88 -9.13
N ARG A 296 9.36 4.38 -8.70
CA ARG A 296 10.20 5.21 -9.56
C ARG A 296 10.56 4.51 -10.87
N ALA A 297 10.82 3.21 -10.83
CA ALA A 297 11.11 2.43 -12.04
C ALA A 297 9.87 2.19 -12.93
N THR A 298 8.65 2.22 -12.38
CA THR A 298 7.42 2.15 -13.17
C THR A 298 6.97 3.54 -13.65
N LEU A 299 7.30 4.61 -12.92
CA LEU A 299 7.14 6.00 -13.32
C LEU A 299 8.15 6.43 -14.39
N GLU A 300 9.34 5.84 -14.43
CA GLU A 300 10.33 6.07 -15.50
C GLU A 300 9.75 5.78 -16.90
N ASP A 301 8.89 4.77 -17.03
CA ASP A 301 8.20 4.49 -18.30
C ASP A 301 7.17 5.57 -18.66
N VAL A 302 6.57 6.21 -17.65
CA VAL A 302 5.63 7.33 -17.84
C VAL A 302 6.37 8.59 -18.26
N ILE A 303 7.47 8.92 -17.57
CA ILE A 303 8.29 10.11 -17.84
C ILE A 303 8.95 10.01 -19.22
N SER A 304 9.24 8.80 -19.70
CA SER A 304 9.82 8.58 -21.02
C SER A 304 8.81 8.42 -22.15
N ALA A 305 7.51 8.52 -21.87
CA ALA A 305 6.48 8.47 -22.90
C ALA A 305 6.50 9.73 -23.77
N ASP A 306 6.22 9.57 -25.07
CA ASP A 306 6.10 10.69 -26.01
C ASP A 306 4.86 11.54 -25.70
N VAL A 307 3.79 10.89 -25.21
CA VAL A 307 2.55 11.53 -24.79
C VAL A 307 2.09 10.97 -23.45
N ILE A 308 1.81 11.86 -22.51
CA ILE A 308 1.14 11.52 -21.24
C ILE A 308 -0.33 11.90 -21.38
N LEU A 309 -1.23 10.91 -21.34
CA LEU A 309 -2.67 11.10 -21.35
C LEU A 309 -3.22 11.02 -19.92
N HIS A 310 -3.61 12.16 -19.37
CA HIS A 310 -4.19 12.24 -18.04
C HIS A 310 -5.69 11.94 -18.07
N VAL A 311 -6.06 10.76 -17.60
CA VAL A 311 -7.45 10.31 -17.45
C VAL A 311 -7.99 10.80 -16.11
N ARG A 312 -9.13 11.49 -16.15
CA ARG A 312 -9.79 12.08 -14.99
C ARG A 312 -11.22 11.57 -14.89
N ASP A 313 -11.65 11.24 -13.68
CA ASP A 313 -13.07 11.10 -13.38
C ASP A 313 -13.66 12.50 -13.14
N VAL A 314 -14.56 12.92 -14.04
CA VAL A 314 -15.21 14.24 -13.97
C VAL A 314 -16.43 14.21 -13.05
N SER A 315 -16.97 13.03 -12.76
CA SER A 315 -18.11 12.86 -11.84
C SER A 315 -17.68 12.97 -10.38
N HIS A 316 -16.40 12.77 -10.09
CA HIS A 316 -15.85 12.85 -8.74
C HIS A 316 -15.70 14.30 -8.27
N GLY A 317 -16.28 14.64 -7.11
CA GLY A 317 -16.25 16.01 -6.57
C GLY A 317 -14.85 16.59 -6.35
N ASP A 318 -13.87 15.72 -6.06
CA ASP A 318 -12.46 16.09 -5.88
C ASP A 318 -11.61 16.11 -7.18
N THR A 319 -12.23 16.07 -8.37
CA THR A 319 -11.50 15.92 -9.65
C THR A 319 -10.38 16.95 -9.87
N GLU A 320 -10.57 18.20 -9.43
CA GLU A 320 -9.55 19.25 -9.55
C GLU A 320 -8.37 19.02 -8.59
N ALA A 321 -8.65 18.64 -7.34
CA ALA A 321 -7.60 18.32 -6.37
C ALA A 321 -6.79 17.11 -6.82
N GLN A 322 -7.47 16.07 -7.30
CA GLN A 322 -6.83 14.89 -7.89
C GLN A 322 -5.94 15.25 -9.08
N ALA A 323 -6.38 16.18 -9.93
CA ALA A 323 -5.58 16.60 -11.06
C ALA A 323 -4.30 17.33 -10.64
N VAL A 324 -4.36 18.16 -9.60
CA VAL A 324 -3.20 18.87 -9.02
C VAL A 324 -2.21 17.89 -8.42
N ASP A 325 -2.67 16.88 -7.70
CA ASP A 325 -1.80 15.86 -7.10
C ASP A 325 -1.03 15.08 -8.17
N VAL A 326 -1.72 14.60 -9.21
CA VAL A 326 -1.07 13.90 -10.34
C VAL A 326 -0.05 14.81 -11.02
N THR A 327 -0.40 16.06 -11.27
CA THR A 327 0.50 17.04 -11.89
C THR A 327 1.72 17.32 -11.01
N THR A 328 1.57 17.29 -9.69
CA THR A 328 2.66 17.50 -8.74
C THR A 328 3.61 16.32 -8.68
N ILE A 329 3.10 15.08 -8.79
CA ILE A 329 3.91 13.87 -8.80
C ILE A 329 4.71 13.72 -10.11
N LEU A 330 4.17 14.22 -11.23
CA LEU A 330 4.81 14.14 -12.55
C LEU A 330 5.85 15.24 -12.82
N LYS A 331 5.96 16.25 -11.96
CA LYS A 331 6.97 17.32 -12.03
C LYS A 331 8.26 16.91 -11.32
#